data_AF-A0A7J6VG45-F1
#
_entry.id   AF-A0A7J6VG45-F1
#
_cell.length_a   1.000
_cell.length_b   1.000
_cell.length_c   1.000
_cell.angle_alpha   90.00
_cell.angle_beta   90.00
_cell.angle_gamma   90.00
#
_symmetry.space_group_name_H-M   'P 1'
#
loop_
_entity.id
_entity.type
_entity.pdbx_description
1 polymer ?
#
loop_
_entity_poly.entity_id
_entity_poly.type
_entity_poly.pdbx_seq_one_letter_code
_entity_poly.pdbx_strand_id
1 'polypeptide(L)'
;MFGGTQDKCVACKKTVYPIEKVAVDGTSYHRPCFRCSHGGCVISPSNYITHDHKLYCKHHHTQLFKVKGNFSQFEKNVHLDEVTENTTVPVPFSA
;
A
#
# COMPACT_ATOMS: atom_id res chain seq x y z
N MET A 1 -16.68 30.77 3.15
CA MET A 1 -17.13 29.44 3.62
C MET A 1 -15.90 28.68 4.11
N PHE A 2 -15.65 28.62 5.41
CA PHE A 2 -14.47 27.93 5.96
C PHE A 2 -14.86 26.50 6.32
N GLY A 3 -14.87 25.62 5.31
CA GLY A 3 -14.95 24.19 5.54
C GLY A 3 -13.63 23.73 6.14
N GLY A 4 -13.57 23.54 7.45
CA GLY A 4 -12.45 22.85 8.07
C GLY A 4 -12.18 21.58 7.27
N THR A 5 -10.95 21.44 6.76
CA THR A 5 -10.54 20.37 5.84
C THR A 5 -10.51 19.04 6.58
N GLN A 6 -11.68 18.54 6.96
CA GLN A 6 -11.85 17.22 7.52
C GLN A 6 -11.91 16.26 6.36
N ASP A 7 -10.80 15.55 6.14
CA ASP A 7 -10.73 14.50 5.14
C ASP A 7 -11.81 13.45 5.39
N LYS A 8 -12.48 13.06 4.31
CA LYS A 8 -13.54 12.04 4.35
C LYS A 8 -13.05 10.80 3.65
N CYS A 9 -13.30 9.66 4.26
CA CYS A 9 -12.95 8.37 3.69
C CYS A 9 -13.78 8.13 2.45
N VAL A 10 -13.16 7.88 1.31
CA VAL A 10 -13.93 7.59 0.09
C VAL A 10 -14.67 6.26 0.19
N ALA A 11 -14.15 5.30 0.97
CA ALA A 11 -14.75 3.97 1.13
C ALA A 11 -15.98 3.95 2.07
N CYS A 12 -15.92 4.62 3.23
CA CYS A 12 -17.01 4.59 4.22
C CYS A 12 -17.73 5.94 4.40
N LYS A 13 -17.27 6.99 3.72
CA LYS A 13 -17.79 8.38 3.78
C LYS A 13 -17.77 9.04 5.16
N LYS A 14 -17.10 8.42 6.14
CA LYS A 14 -16.88 8.99 7.48
C LYS A 14 -15.64 9.89 7.50
N THR A 15 -15.59 10.79 8.47
CA THR A 15 -14.40 11.61 8.74
C THR A 15 -13.20 10.72 9.09
N VAL A 16 -12.06 11.01 8.48
CA VAL A 16 -10.80 10.30 8.67
C VAL A 16 -9.92 11.14 9.55
N TYR A 17 -9.56 10.59 10.71
CA TYR A 17 -8.61 11.23 11.61
C TYR A 17 -7.18 11.04 11.09
N PRO A 18 -6.28 12.01 11.30
CA PRO A 18 -4.89 11.93 10.84
C PRO A 18 -4.16 10.64 11.25
N ILE A 19 -4.48 10.09 12.42
CA ILE A 19 -3.89 8.86 12.96
C ILE A 19 -4.24 7.59 12.16
N GLU A 20 -5.41 7.57 11.53
CA GLU A 20 -5.87 6.49 10.66
C GLU A 20 -5.88 6.88 9.18
N LYS A 21 -5.47 8.12 8.86
CA LYS A 21 -5.51 8.67 7.52
C LYS A 21 -4.47 7.99 6.64
N VAL A 22 -4.94 7.43 5.54
CA VAL A 22 -4.13 6.92 4.46
C VAL A 22 -4.47 7.76 3.23
N ALA A 23 -3.52 8.61 2.82
CA ALA A 23 -3.65 9.45 1.63
C ALA A 23 -3.02 8.75 0.43
N VAL A 24 -3.82 8.52 -0.60
CA VAL A 24 -3.49 7.64 -1.72
C VAL A 24 -4.08 8.22 -2.99
N ASP A 25 -3.25 8.50 -4.01
CA ASP A 25 -3.72 9.09 -5.29
C ASP A 25 -4.61 10.34 -5.10
N GLY A 26 -4.31 11.16 -4.09
CA GLY A 26 -5.09 12.36 -3.76
C GLY A 26 -6.42 12.10 -3.04
N THR A 27 -6.71 10.85 -2.67
CA THR A 27 -7.90 10.46 -1.91
C THR A 27 -7.55 9.96 -0.51
N SER A 28 -8.47 10.17 0.43
CA SER A 28 -8.27 9.78 1.83
C SER A 28 -9.07 8.54 2.18
N TYR A 29 -8.43 7.61 2.89
CA TYR A 29 -9.02 6.39 3.41
C TYR A 29 -8.67 6.19 4.87
N HIS A 30 -9.45 5.39 5.60
CA HIS A 30 -9.01 4.83 6.87
C HIS A 30 -8.09 3.64 6.64
N ARG A 31 -7.11 3.44 7.52
CA ARG A 31 -6.29 2.22 7.61
C ARG A 31 -7.11 0.92 7.47
N PRO A 32 -8.21 0.70 8.23
CA PRO A 32 -9.06 -0.50 8.08
C PRO A 32 -9.96 -0.49 6.83
N CYS A 33 -10.23 0.68 6.25
CA CYS A 33 -11.03 0.78 5.02
C CYS A 33 -10.20 0.50 3.77
N PHE A 34 -8.88 0.54 3.86
CA PHE A 34 -7.96 0.26 2.77
C PHE A 34 -7.84 -1.25 2.54
N ARG A 35 -8.87 -1.81 1.88
CA ARG A 35 -9.02 -3.26 1.63
C ARG A 35 -9.36 -3.53 0.18
N CYS A 36 -8.96 -4.71 -0.31
CA CYS A 36 -9.25 -5.13 -1.67
C CYS A 36 -10.76 -5.29 -1.88
N SER A 37 -11.31 -4.66 -2.91
CA SER A 37 -12.74 -4.74 -3.23
C SER A 37 -13.20 -6.11 -3.73
N HIS A 38 -12.28 -6.95 -4.21
CA HIS A 38 -12.60 -8.28 -4.76
C HIS A 38 -12.53 -9.38 -3.69
N GLY A 39 -11.47 -9.42 -2.90
CA GLY A 39 -11.25 -10.49 -1.92
C GLY A 39 -11.43 -10.10 -0.47
N GLY A 40 -11.72 -8.82 -0.16
CA GLY A 40 -11.79 -8.33 1.22
C GLY A 40 -10.46 -8.36 1.98
N CYS A 41 -9.36 -8.75 1.33
CA CYS A 41 -8.05 -8.82 1.94
C CYS A 41 -7.57 -7.42 2.36
N VAL A 42 -6.95 -7.34 3.52
CA VAL A 42 -6.26 -6.13 3.97
C VAL A 42 -5.05 -5.91 3.05
N ILE A 43 -4.95 -4.72 2.46
CA ILE A 43 -3.85 -4.33 1.59
C ILE A 43 -3.05 -3.23 2.27
N SER A 44 -1.74 -3.25 2.07
CA SER A 44 -0.87 -2.24 2.65
C SER A 44 -0.83 -1.00 1.75
N PRO A 45 -0.76 0.21 2.32
CA PRO A 45 -0.56 1.43 1.54
C PRO A 45 0.76 1.44 0.76
N SER A 46 1.73 0.62 1.16
CA SER A 46 2.99 0.43 0.43
C SER A 46 2.88 -0.47 -0.80
N ASN A 47 1.82 -1.28 -0.92
CA ASN A 47 1.69 -2.33 -1.94
C ASN A 47 0.23 -2.57 -2.35
N TYR A 48 -0.43 -1.53 -2.88
CA TYR A 48 -1.78 -1.61 -3.44
C TYR A 48 -1.79 -1.28 -4.94
N ILE A 49 -2.89 -1.62 -5.62
CA ILE A 49 -3.19 -1.12 -6.96
C ILE A 49 -4.56 -0.46 -6.97
N THR A 50 -4.64 0.75 -7.52
CA THR A 50 -5.90 1.41 -7.84
C THR A 50 -6.24 1.16 -9.31
N HIS A 51 -7.43 0.65 -9.58
CA HIS A 51 -7.97 0.53 -10.93
C HIS A 51 -9.44 0.97 -10.92
N ASP A 52 -9.80 1.91 -11.80
CA ASP A 52 -11.17 2.43 -11.92
C ASP A 52 -11.76 2.90 -10.57
N HIS A 53 -10.98 3.69 -9.80
CA HIS A 53 -11.34 4.16 -8.45
C HIS A 53 -11.59 3.07 -7.40
N LYS A 54 -11.17 1.84 -7.66
CA LYS A 54 -11.27 0.70 -6.73
C LYS A 54 -9.89 0.21 -6.34
N LEU A 55 -9.77 -0.23 -5.09
CA LEU A 55 -8.54 -0.76 -4.54
C LEU A 55 -8.48 -2.28 -4.72
N TYR A 56 -7.35 -2.75 -5.23
CA TYR A 56 -7.06 -4.17 -5.46
C TYR A 56 -5.70 -4.53 -4.86
N CYS A 57 -5.55 -5.80 -4.43
CA CYS A 57 -4.24 -6.33 -4.08
C CYS A 57 -3.50 -6.75 -5.37
N LYS A 58 -2.17 -6.82 -5.31
CA LYS A 58 -1.32 -7.30 -6.43
C LYS A 58 -1.82 -8.62 -7.01
N HIS A 59 -2.25 -9.54 -6.15
CA HIS A 59 -2.74 -10.84 -6.57
C HIS A 59 -4.06 -10.74 -7.35
N HIS A 60 -5.10 -10.12 -6.79
CA HIS A 60 -6.40 -10.00 -7.45
C HIS A 60 -6.35 -9.11 -8.69
N HIS A 61 -5.59 -8.02 -8.65
CA HIS A 61 -5.42 -7.18 -9.84
C HIS A 61 -4.79 -7.99 -10.98
N THR A 62 -3.72 -8.73 -10.71
CA THR A 62 -3.08 -9.56 -11.74
C THR A 62 -4.01 -10.69 -12.20
N GLN A 63 -4.80 -11.29 -11.31
CA GLN A 63 -5.73 -12.37 -11.68
C GLN A 63 -6.93 -11.88 -12.50
N LEU A 64 -7.45 -10.68 -12.21
CA LEU A 64 -8.61 -10.10 -12.90
C LEU A 64 -8.23 -9.44 -14.23
N PHE A 65 -7.11 -8.72 -14.27
CA PHE A 65 -6.72 -7.88 -15.41
C PHE A 65 -5.64 -8.52 -16.28
N LYS A 66 -4.84 -9.46 -15.75
CA LYS A 66 -3.90 -10.25 -16.54
C LYS A 66 -4.63 -11.51 -16.98
N VAL A 67 -5.23 -11.41 -18.15
CA VAL A 67 -5.94 -12.47 -18.87
C VAL A 67 -5.16 -13.79 -18.76
N LYS A 68 -5.72 -14.75 -18.02
CA LYS A 68 -5.37 -16.18 -17.91
C LYS A 68 -4.00 -16.57 -18.51
N GLY A 69 -2.91 -16.21 -17.83
CA GLY A 69 -1.57 -16.74 -18.10
C GLY A 69 -1.07 -17.50 -16.87
N ASN A 70 -0.90 -18.81 -17.01
CA ASN A 70 -0.40 -19.78 -16.03
C ASN A 70 0.47 -19.19 -14.88
N PHE A 71 -0.03 -19.18 -13.64
CA PHE A 71 0.72 -18.73 -12.46
C PHE A 71 1.44 -19.92 -11.82
N SER A 72 2.68 -20.16 -12.26
CA SER A 72 3.61 -21.03 -11.54
C SER A 72 4.44 -20.20 -10.57
N GLN A 73 4.22 -20.44 -9.27
CA GLN A 73 5.21 -20.47 -8.18
C GLN A 73 6.01 -19.19 -7.82
N PHE A 74 6.27 -19.04 -6.51
CA PHE A 74 7.27 -18.17 -5.84
C PHE A 74 6.81 -16.83 -5.23
N GLU A 75 6.18 -16.96 -4.07
CA GLU A 75 6.77 -16.58 -2.77
C GLU A 75 7.52 -15.23 -2.65
N LYS A 76 6.81 -14.27 -2.04
CA LYS A 76 7.23 -13.44 -0.88
C LYS A 76 8.71 -13.01 -0.76
N ASN A 77 9.10 -11.88 -1.35
CA ASN A 77 10.04 -10.93 -0.72
C ASN A 77 10.23 -9.65 -1.56
N VAL A 78 9.51 -8.57 -1.21
CA VAL A 78 9.96 -7.20 -1.53
C VAL A 78 10.24 -6.54 -0.19
N HIS A 79 11.48 -6.71 0.24
CA HIS A 79 12.13 -5.85 1.23
C HIS A 79 12.28 -4.48 0.59
N LEU A 80 11.86 -3.46 1.33
CA LEU A 80 11.84 -2.06 0.91
C LEU A 80 13.29 -1.58 0.75
N ASP A 81 13.60 -1.02 -0.41
CA ASP A 81 14.87 -0.35 -0.66
C ASP A 81 15.04 0.83 0.31
N GLU A 82 16.02 0.74 1.21
CA GLU A 82 16.67 1.91 1.81
C GLU A 82 18.14 1.89 1.41
N VAL A 83 18.43 2.53 0.28
CA VAL A 83 19.79 2.93 -0.10
C VAL A 83 20.16 4.11 0.79
N THR A 84 20.94 3.85 1.84
CA THR A 84 21.88 4.84 2.37
C THR A 84 23.28 4.27 2.31
N GLU A 85 23.93 4.63 1.21
CA GLU A 85 25.33 4.40 0.92
C GLU A 85 26.15 5.44 1.70
N ASN A 86 26.92 5.01 2.72
CA ASN A 86 28.13 5.71 3.16
C ASN A 86 28.99 4.90 4.15
N THR A 87 30.02 4.25 3.60
CA THR A 87 31.44 4.21 4.04
C THR A 87 31.71 4.12 5.56
N THR A 88 32.34 3.07 6.12
CA THR A 88 33.78 2.76 5.99
C THR A 88 34.05 1.47 6.80
N VAL A 89 34.81 0.54 6.24
CA VAL A 89 35.24 -0.75 6.81
C VAL A 89 36.46 -0.60 7.77
N PRO A 90 37.05 -1.67 8.32
CA PRO A 90 36.79 -2.24 9.64
C PRO A 90 37.95 -2.06 10.64
N VAL A 91 37.64 -2.15 11.93
CA VAL A 91 38.60 -2.29 13.03
C VAL A 91 39.38 -3.61 12.94
N PRO A 92 40.73 -3.62 12.98
CA PRO A 92 41.47 -4.85 13.25
C PRO A 92 41.76 -4.98 14.75
N PHE A 93 41.07 -5.94 15.36
CA PHE A 93 41.48 -6.59 16.61
C PHE A 93 42.67 -7.52 16.28
N SER A 94 43.85 -7.35 16.90
CA SER A 94 44.82 -8.42 17.24
C SER A 94 46.15 -7.83 17.76
N ALA A 95 46.43 -8.03 19.05
CA ALA A 95 47.72 -8.43 19.62
C ALA A 95 47.49 -8.92 21.05
#